data_AF-A0A3R8M2P6-F1
#
_entry.id   AF-A0A3R8M2P6-F1
#
_cell.length_a   1.000
_cell.length_b   1.000
_cell.length_c   1.000
_cell.angle_alpha   90.00
_cell.angle_beta   90.00
_cell.angle_gamma   90.00
#
_symmetry.space_group_name_H-M   'P 1'
#
loop_
_entity.id
_entity.type
_entity.pdbx_description
1 polymer ?
#
loop_
_entity_poly.entity_id
_entity_poly.type
_entity_poly.pdbx_seq_one_letter_code
_entity_poly.pdbx_strand_id
1 'polypeptide(L)'
;MSDYLKGKRVVDPVLTSIARGYKNAAFIGERIFPVVLTDKEGVRVPTFGKTAFVEYDTERAVGADSNVLVREKTGTLDLVLGEHDLAAPVDYREQAESMFNEESKAIRRATNGVNLRRELIAARLAQDEKVYRTGHV
;
A
#
# COMPACT_ATOMS: atom_id res chain seq x y z
N MET A 1 8.52 10.13 19.32
CA MET A 1 7.93 11.32 18.65
C MET A 1 7.45 12.28 19.74
N SER A 2 7.91 13.54 19.77
CA SER A 2 7.67 14.44 20.91
C SER A 2 6.22 14.95 20.97
N ASP A 3 5.68 15.08 22.17
CA ASP A 3 4.28 15.49 22.44
C ASP A 3 3.97 16.91 21.96
N TYR A 4 5.01 17.77 21.86
CA TYR A 4 4.94 19.13 21.35
C TYR A 4 4.48 19.22 19.88
N LEU A 5 4.85 18.24 19.05
CA LEU A 5 4.49 18.21 17.63
C LEU A 5 3.05 17.70 17.40
N LYS A 6 2.48 16.95 18.35
CA LYS A 6 1.11 16.44 18.25
C LYS A 6 0.07 17.55 18.37
N GLY A 7 0.28 18.52 19.26
CA GLY A 7 -0.66 19.64 19.47
C GLY A 7 -0.66 20.70 18.35
N LYS A 8 0.40 20.78 17.55
CA LYS A 8 0.52 21.73 16.43
C LYS A 8 0.05 21.18 15.08
N ARG A 9 -0.13 19.86 14.97
CA ARG A 9 -0.75 19.24 13.79
C ARG A 9 -2.26 19.46 13.87
N VAL A 10 -2.71 20.66 13.52
CA VAL A 10 -4.13 20.91 13.23
C VAL A 10 -4.44 20.20 11.92
N VAL A 11 -4.96 18.98 12.03
CA VAL A 11 -5.39 18.19 10.88
C VAL A 11 -6.76 18.68 10.47
N ASP A 12 -6.89 19.23 9.27
CA ASP A 12 -8.18 19.59 8.72
C ASP A 12 -8.96 18.31 8.36
N PRO A 13 -10.12 18.05 9.02
CA PRO A 13 -10.88 16.82 8.79
C PRO A 13 -11.55 16.77 7.41
N VAL A 14 -11.91 17.92 6.83
CA VAL A 14 -12.56 18.01 5.51
C VAL A 14 -11.54 17.69 4.43
N LEU A 15 -10.39 18.35 4.46
CA LEU A 15 -9.31 18.15 3.51
C LEU A 15 -8.75 16.72 3.60
N THR A 16 -8.66 16.17 4.81
CA THR A 16 -8.28 14.76 5.03
C THR A 16 -9.30 13.79 4.41
N SER A 17 -10.60 14.08 4.52
CA SER A 17 -11.64 13.23 3.92
C SER A 17 -11.56 13.23 2.38
N ILE A 18 -11.26 14.38 1.77
CA ILE A 18 -11.07 14.52 0.31
C ILE A 18 -9.84 13.74 -0.14
N ALA A 19 -8.72 13.83 0.60
CA ALA A 19 -7.51 13.08 0.29
C ALA A 19 -7.74 11.56 0.38
N ARG A 20 -8.40 11.07 1.44
CA ARG A 20 -8.72 9.64 1.61
C ARG A 20 -9.68 9.10 0.55
N GLY A 21 -10.62 9.94 0.09
CA GLY A 21 -11.57 9.59 -0.96
C GLY A 21 -11.02 9.67 -2.39
N TYR A 22 -9.82 10.24 -2.58
CA TYR A 22 -9.23 10.41 -3.91
C TYR A 22 -8.87 9.05 -4.52
N LYS A 23 -9.43 8.78 -5.70
CA LYS A 23 -9.12 7.58 -6.50
C LYS A 23 -8.88 7.97 -7.94
N ASN A 24 -7.88 7.32 -8.55
CA ASN A 24 -7.61 7.44 -9.98
C ASN A 24 -7.88 6.08 -10.63
N ALA A 25 -8.87 6.02 -11.52
CA ALA A 25 -9.32 4.79 -12.17
C ALA A 25 -8.26 4.17 -13.11
N ALA A 26 -7.25 4.94 -13.51
CA ALA A 26 -6.15 4.44 -14.35
C ALA A 26 -5.09 3.65 -13.56
N PHE A 27 -5.04 3.80 -12.23
CA PHE A 27 -4.07 3.07 -11.40
C PHE A 27 -4.55 1.64 -11.13
N ILE A 28 -3.67 0.68 -11.39
CA ILE A 28 -3.93 -0.75 -11.25
C ILE A 28 -3.03 -1.41 -10.21
N GLY A 29 -2.03 -0.70 -9.68
CA GLY A 29 -1.09 -1.22 -8.69
C GLY A 29 -1.78 -1.78 -7.45
N GLU A 30 -2.87 -1.16 -6.98
CA GLU A 30 -3.65 -1.67 -5.84
C GLU A 30 -4.34 -3.02 -6.11
N ARG A 31 -4.58 -3.38 -7.38
CA ARG A 31 -5.14 -4.69 -7.75
C ARG A 31 -4.10 -5.81 -7.71
N ILE A 32 -2.83 -5.46 -7.96
CA ILE A 32 -1.70 -6.40 -7.91
C ILE A 32 -1.16 -6.49 -6.48
N PHE A 33 -1.04 -5.35 -5.80
CA PHE A 33 -0.53 -5.22 -4.44
C PHE A 33 -1.59 -4.54 -3.54
N PRO A 34 -2.40 -5.32 -2.80
CA PRO A 34 -3.42 -4.76 -1.91
C PRO A 34 -2.78 -3.98 -0.75
N VAL A 35 -3.44 -2.90 -0.33
CA VAL A 35 -2.97 -2.05 0.77
C VAL A 35 -3.27 -2.71 2.11
N VAL A 36 -2.24 -2.89 2.94
CA VAL A 36 -2.35 -3.39 4.31
C VAL A 36 -1.90 -2.28 5.27
N LEU A 37 -2.73 -1.98 6.26
CA LEU A 37 -2.42 -0.96 7.27
C LEU A 37 -1.54 -1.57 8.37
N THR A 38 -0.55 -0.83 8.85
CA THR A 38 0.28 -1.25 9.99
C THR A 38 0.67 -0.04 10.84
N ASP A 39 0.71 -0.24 12.15
CA ASP A 39 0.99 0.83 13.12
C ASP A 39 2.49 1.16 13.23
N LYS A 40 3.36 0.24 12.80
CA LYS A 40 4.82 0.35 12.91
C LYS A 40 5.44 0.52 11.53
N GLU A 41 6.48 1.36 11.46
CA GLU A 41 7.28 1.55 10.24
C GLU A 41 8.11 0.29 9.90
N GLY A 42 8.60 -0.42 10.91
CA GLY A 42 9.32 -1.69 10.75
C GLY A 42 8.39 -2.88 10.99
N VAL A 43 8.22 -3.73 9.98
CA VAL A 43 7.33 -4.91 10.03
C VAL A 43 8.04 -6.14 9.52
N ARG A 44 7.93 -7.24 10.25
CA ARG A 44 8.39 -8.55 9.78
C ARG A 44 7.21 -9.30 9.17
N VAL A 45 7.25 -9.49 7.86
CA VAL A 45 6.19 -10.15 7.10
C VAL A 45 6.57 -11.62 6.83
N PRO A 46 5.67 -12.58 7.09
CA PRO A 46 5.91 -13.97 6.70
C PRO A 46 5.88 -14.09 5.17
N THR A 47 6.87 -14.79 4.62
CA THR A 47 6.95 -15.08 3.18
C THR A 47 6.34 -16.45 2.91
N PHE A 48 5.52 -16.53 1.86
CA PHE A 48 4.90 -17.77 1.43
C PHE A 48 5.80 -18.47 0.41
N GLY A 49 6.25 -19.68 0.75
CA GLY A 49 6.99 -20.54 -0.17
C GLY A 49 6.07 -21.25 -1.16
N LYS A 50 6.66 -21.98 -2.11
CA LYS A 50 5.94 -22.76 -3.13
C LYS A 50 4.94 -23.74 -2.51
N THR A 51 5.24 -24.28 -1.34
CA THR A 51 4.43 -25.26 -0.60
C THR A 51 3.09 -24.71 -0.09
N ALA A 52 2.95 -23.38 0.04
CA ALA A 52 1.67 -22.74 0.36
C ALA A 52 0.71 -22.71 -0.83
N PHE A 53 1.21 -22.92 -2.05
CA PHE A 53 0.43 -22.92 -3.30
C PHE A 53 0.35 -24.30 -3.94
N VAL A 54 0.63 -25.36 -3.17
CA VAL A 54 0.47 -26.75 -3.62
C VAL A 54 -0.99 -27.17 -3.38
N GLU A 55 -1.58 -27.80 -4.38
CA GLU A 55 -2.89 -28.44 -4.26
C GLU A 55 -2.76 -29.68 -3.36
N TYR A 56 -3.57 -29.75 -2.31
CA TYR A 56 -3.65 -30.91 -1.43
C TYR A 56 -4.99 -31.59 -1.63
N ASP A 57 -4.99 -32.92 -1.76
CA ASP A 57 -6.23 -33.68 -1.69
C ASP A 57 -6.83 -33.50 -0.29
N THR A 58 -7.99 -32.85 -0.25
CA THR A 58 -8.73 -32.58 0.99
C THR A 58 -9.83 -33.59 1.23
N GLU A 59 -10.17 -34.40 0.21
CA GLU A 59 -11.18 -35.43 0.33
C GLU A 59 -10.61 -36.62 1.10
N ARG A 60 -11.27 -36.95 2.22
CA ARG A 60 -10.92 -38.08 3.08
C ARG A 60 -12.05 -39.10 3.02
N ALA A 61 -11.70 -40.36 2.73
CA ALA A 61 -12.65 -41.47 2.81
C ALA A 61 -13.11 -41.72 4.25
N VAL A 62 -14.38 -42.12 4.42
CA VAL A 62 -14.97 -42.43 5.73
C VAL A 62 -14.19 -43.58 6.39
N GLY A 63 -13.50 -43.27 7.49
CA GLY A 63 -12.72 -44.24 8.28
C GLY A 63 -11.21 -44.35 7.94
N ALA A 64 -10.72 -43.73 6.86
CA ALA A 64 -9.28 -43.67 6.54
C ALA A 64 -8.55 -42.65 7.42
N ASP A 65 -7.23 -42.65 7.58
CA ASP A 65 -6.48 -41.64 8.35
C ASP A 65 -6.53 -40.23 7.72
N SER A 66 -6.17 -39.18 8.49
CA SER A 66 -6.15 -37.80 7.98
C SER A 66 -5.04 -37.59 6.97
N ASN A 67 -5.32 -36.83 5.90
CA ASN A 67 -4.28 -36.30 5.04
C ASN A 67 -3.41 -35.33 5.84
N VAL A 68 -2.10 -35.57 5.89
CA VAL A 68 -1.14 -34.81 6.71
C VAL A 68 -0.41 -33.80 5.83
N LEU A 69 -0.53 -32.52 6.17
CA LEU A 69 0.24 -31.45 5.55
C LEU A 69 1.63 -31.36 6.18
N VAL A 70 2.68 -31.43 5.37
CA VAL A 70 4.07 -31.25 5.83
C VAL A 70 4.31 -29.76 6.08
N ARG A 71 4.56 -29.40 7.33
CA ARG A 71 4.83 -28.00 7.72
C ARG A 71 6.29 -27.64 7.47
N GLU A 72 6.55 -26.87 6.42
CA GLU A 72 7.87 -26.26 6.21
C GLU A 72 8.06 -24.97 7.03
N LYS A 73 9.32 -24.58 7.23
CA LYS A 73 9.68 -23.32 7.90
C LYS A 73 9.32 -22.13 7.02
N THR A 74 8.36 -21.32 7.46
CA THR A 74 8.05 -20.02 6.85
C THR A 74 9.25 -19.09 6.94
N GLY A 75 9.71 -18.56 5.81
CA GLY A 75 10.72 -17.50 5.81
C GLY A 75 10.12 -16.18 6.29
N THR A 76 10.94 -15.29 6.83
CA THR A 76 10.50 -13.95 7.25
C THR A 76 11.24 -12.89 6.46
N LEU A 77 10.54 -11.84 6.04
CA LEU A 77 11.11 -10.69 5.36
C LEU A 77 10.88 -9.43 6.20
N ASP A 78 11.97 -8.72 6.49
CA ASP A 78 11.93 -7.47 7.23
C ASP A 78 11.68 -6.31 6.25
N LEU A 79 10.57 -5.60 6.46
CA LEU A 79 10.18 -4.41 5.71
C LEU A 79 10.34 -3.17 6.58
N VAL A 80 10.80 -2.08 5.96
CA VAL A 80 10.85 -0.75 6.56
C VAL A 80 10.10 0.21 5.65
N LEU A 81 9.10 0.88 6.19
CA LEU A 81 8.31 1.88 5.48
C LEU A 81 9.05 3.22 5.48
N GLY A 82 9.04 3.90 4.33
CA GLY A 82 9.56 5.26 4.17
C GLY A 82 8.42 6.28 4.13
N GLU A 83 8.67 7.47 4.70
CA GLU A 83 7.74 8.58 4.60
C GLU A 83 7.79 9.21 3.19
N HIS A 84 6.62 9.45 2.62
CA HIS A 84 6.44 10.13 1.35
C HIS A 84 5.40 11.23 1.51
N ASP A 85 5.86 12.49 1.49
CA ASP A 85 5.03 13.67 1.58
C ASP A 85 5.15 14.54 0.32
N LEU A 86 4.13 15.37 0.08
CA LEU A 86 4.13 16.34 -1.01
C LEU A 86 3.28 17.54 -0.61
N ALA A 87 3.84 18.75 -0.74
CA ALA A 87 3.15 20.00 -0.49
C ALA A 87 2.73 20.65 -1.82
N ALA A 88 1.48 21.14 -1.88
CA ALA A 88 0.97 21.93 -2.99
C ALA A 88 0.58 23.32 -2.46
N PRO A 89 1.26 24.40 -2.88
CA PRO A 89 0.95 25.75 -2.43
C PRO A 89 -0.36 26.26 -3.03
N VAL A 90 -1.06 27.13 -2.29
CA VAL A 90 -2.24 27.88 -2.74
C VAL A 90 -2.00 29.35 -2.41
N ASP A 91 -2.15 30.23 -3.41
CA ASP A 91 -2.06 31.68 -3.19
C ASP A 91 -3.44 32.21 -2.73
N TYR A 92 -3.42 33.12 -1.75
CA TYR A 92 -4.61 33.80 -1.25
C TYR A 92 -5.30 34.65 -2.33
N ARG A 93 -4.55 35.19 -3.30
CA ARG A 93 -5.12 35.97 -4.41
C ARG A 93 -5.89 35.07 -5.36
N GLU A 94 -5.31 33.91 -5.70
CA GLU A 94 -5.97 32.90 -6.53
C GLU A 94 -7.22 32.34 -5.84
N GLN A 95 -7.15 32.09 -4.54
CA GLN A 95 -8.30 31.62 -3.76
C GLN A 95 -9.42 32.67 -3.67
N ALA A 96 -9.09 33.96 -3.59
CA ALA A 96 -10.07 35.05 -3.56
C ALA A 96 -10.78 35.25 -4.90
N GLU A 97 -10.11 34.97 -6.02
CA GLU A 97 -10.68 35.11 -7.37
C GLU A 97 -11.38 33.83 -7.87
N SER A 98 -11.10 32.68 -7.26
CA SER A 98 -11.63 31.39 -7.73
C SER A 98 -13.06 31.13 -7.26
N MET A 99 -13.89 30.66 -8.20
CA MET A 99 -15.23 30.15 -7.93
C MET A 99 -15.22 28.76 -7.26
N PHE A 100 -14.07 28.10 -7.20
CA PHE A 100 -13.91 26.75 -6.66
C PHE A 100 -12.92 26.73 -5.50
N ASN A 101 -13.05 25.75 -4.62
CA ASN A 101 -12.10 25.59 -3.51
C ASN A 101 -10.72 25.16 -4.03
N GLU A 102 -9.77 26.10 -4.07
CA GLU A 102 -8.39 25.87 -4.53
C GLU A 102 -7.60 24.92 -3.61
N GLU A 103 -7.84 24.95 -2.30
CA GLU A 103 -7.22 24.00 -1.35
C GLU A 103 -7.61 22.56 -1.69
N SER A 104 -8.87 22.33 -2.04
CA SER A 104 -9.34 21.01 -2.47
C SER A 104 -8.66 20.52 -3.75
N LYS A 105 -8.38 21.43 -4.70
CA LYS A 105 -7.64 21.10 -5.93
C LYS A 105 -6.17 20.83 -5.65
N ALA A 106 -5.56 21.63 -4.78
CA ALA A 106 -4.16 21.46 -4.36
C ALA A 106 -3.96 20.11 -3.68
N ILE A 107 -4.87 19.70 -2.80
CA ILE A 107 -4.84 18.39 -2.15
C ILE A 107 -5.00 17.25 -3.15
N ARG A 108 -5.97 17.33 -4.07
CA ARG A 108 -6.10 16.31 -5.12
C ARG A 108 -4.82 16.18 -5.94
N ARG A 109 -4.14 17.29 -6.25
CA ARG A 109 -2.85 17.30 -6.96
C ARG A 109 -1.75 16.62 -6.14
N ALA A 110 -1.62 16.98 -4.86
CA ALA A 110 -0.64 16.39 -3.96
C ALA A 110 -0.87 14.88 -3.78
N THR A 111 -2.11 14.47 -3.50
CA THR A 111 -2.49 13.06 -3.35
C THR A 111 -2.26 12.28 -4.65
N ASN A 112 -2.57 12.86 -5.81
CA ASN A 112 -2.28 12.21 -7.09
C ASN A 112 -0.78 12.00 -7.32
N GLY A 113 0.06 12.98 -6.96
CA GLY A 113 1.51 12.88 -7.08
C GLY A 113 2.09 11.72 -6.24
N VAL A 114 1.65 11.61 -4.98
CA VAL A 114 2.04 10.51 -4.10
C VAL A 114 1.56 9.16 -4.64
N ASN A 115 0.30 9.08 -5.07
CA ASN A 115 -0.27 7.85 -5.63
C ASN A 115 0.43 7.40 -6.92
N LEU A 116 0.80 8.35 -7.79
CA LEU A 116 1.57 8.07 -9.01
C LEU A 116 2.94 7.48 -8.68
N ARG A 117 3.63 8.03 -7.66
CA ARG A 117 4.92 7.47 -7.23
C ARG A 117 4.77 6.03 -6.75
N ARG A 118 3.73 5.75 -5.95
CA ARG A 118 3.41 4.39 -5.50
C ARG A 118 3.15 3.45 -6.68
N GLU A 119 2.38 3.90 -7.68
CA GLU A 119 2.10 3.11 -8.90
C GLU A 119 3.38 2.76 -9.65
N LEU A 120 4.30 3.72 -9.81
CA LEU A 120 5.59 3.48 -10.46
C LEU A 120 6.45 2.47 -9.68
N ILE A 121 6.41 2.50 -8.35
CA ILE A 121 7.14 1.53 -7.51
C ILE A 121 6.54 0.13 -7.69
N ALA A 122 5.21 0.01 -7.66
CA ALA A 122 4.52 -1.25 -7.90
C ALA A 122 4.83 -1.82 -9.29
N ALA A 123 4.78 -0.99 -10.34
CA ALA A 123 5.10 -1.40 -11.70
C ALA A 123 6.55 -1.89 -11.83
N ARG A 124 7.51 -1.17 -11.24
CA ARG A 124 8.92 -1.57 -11.24
C ARG A 124 9.14 -2.89 -10.51
N LEU A 125 8.47 -3.09 -9.37
CA LEU A 125 8.58 -4.34 -8.61
C LEU A 125 8.00 -5.53 -9.39
N ALA A 126 6.84 -5.34 -10.02
CA ALA A 126 6.18 -6.39 -10.80
C ALA A 126 6.90 -6.72 -12.12
N GLN A 127 7.72 -5.81 -12.66
CA GLN A 127 8.47 -6.02 -13.90
C GLN A 127 9.94 -6.40 -13.67
N ASP A 128 10.41 -6.39 -12.42
CA ASP A 128 11.79 -6.77 -12.12
C ASP A 128 11.94 -8.28 -12.13
N GLU A 129 12.55 -8.80 -13.20
CA GLU A 129 12.85 -10.22 -13.39
C GLU A 129 13.64 -10.83 -12.22
N LYS A 130 14.44 -10.03 -11.51
CA LYS A 130 15.26 -10.51 -10.38
C LYS A 130 14.45 -10.84 -9.13
N VAL A 131 13.24 -10.29 -9.01
CA VAL A 131 12.32 -10.59 -7.90
C VAL A 131 11.70 -11.98 -8.09
N TYR A 132 11.59 -12.44 -9.33
CA TYR A 132 11.07 -13.75 -9.67
C TYR A 132 12.18 -14.80 -9.61
N ARG A 133 11.84 -16.00 -9.13
CA ARG A 133 12.79 -17.10 -9.05
C ARG A 133 13.13 -17.58 -10.46
N THR A 134 14.40 -17.83 -10.76
CA THR A 134 14.84 -18.41 -12.04
C THR A 134 14.17 -19.78 -12.28
N GLY A 135 13.50 -19.95 -13.42
CA GLY A 135 12.82 -21.19 -13.83
C GLY A 135 11.35 -21.05 -14.25
N HIS A 136 10.85 -19.84 -14.48
CA HIS A 136 9.46 -19.55 -14.92
C HIS A 136 9.41 -18.98 -16.36
N VAL A 137 10.15 -19.58 -17.30
CA VAL A 137 9.99 -19.38 -18.76
C VAL A 137 9.58 -20.71 -19.37
#